data_AF-A0A7V6CE60-F1
#
_entry.id   AF-A0A7V6CE60-F1
#
_cell.length_a   1.000
_cell.length_b   1.000
_cell.length_c   1.000
_cell.angle_alpha   90.00
_cell.angle_beta   90.00
_cell.angle_gamma   90.00
#
_symmetry.space_group_name_H-M   'P 1'
#
loop_
_entity.id
_entity.type
_entity.pdbx_description
1 polymer ?
#
loop_
_entity_poly.entity_id
_entity_poly.type
_entity_poly.pdbx_seq_one_letter_code
_entity_poly.pdbx_strand_id
1 'polypeptide(L)'
;MKVNTPNGGESLTIGSTYNITWTTNHTIRPVNKVILQYSTDGGSTWKGIKTYTDTNPGSHAWKVPSTPSTNCKVRVTLKDAGGATIGQDVSDSVFTITP
;
A
#
# COMPACT_ATOMS: atom_id res chain seq x y z
N MET A 1 -7.87 9.02 -5.24
CA MET A 1 -7.64 7.76 -4.50
C MET A 1 -6.91 8.07 -3.22
N LYS A 2 -7.10 7.26 -2.16
CA LYS A 2 -6.50 7.49 -0.84
C LYS A 2 -6.18 6.17 -0.13
N VAL A 3 -4.99 6.03 0.46
CA VAL A 3 -4.66 5.00 1.43
C VAL A 3 -5.29 5.38 2.76
N ASN A 4 -6.02 4.45 3.38
CA ASN A 4 -6.69 4.68 4.66
C ASN A 4 -5.93 4.01 5.81
N THR A 5 -5.33 2.83 5.58
CA THR A 5 -4.54 2.11 6.59
C THR A 5 -3.43 1.27 5.92
N PRO A 6 -2.25 1.13 6.54
CA PRO A 6 -1.69 2.08 7.52
C PRO A 6 -1.51 3.45 6.85
N ASN A 7 -1.87 4.52 7.55
CA ASN A 7 -1.81 5.88 7.02
C ASN A 7 -0.92 6.81 7.87
N GLY A 8 -0.36 6.31 8.96
CA GLY A 8 0.61 7.00 9.80
C GLY A 8 0.39 6.83 11.30
N GLY A 9 1.50 6.73 12.04
CA GLY A 9 1.51 6.60 13.50
C GLY A 9 1.21 5.20 14.03
N GLU A 10 0.83 4.25 13.18
CA GLU A 10 0.61 2.87 13.61
C GLU A 10 1.94 2.17 13.98
N SER A 11 1.86 1.23 14.92
CA SER A 11 2.94 0.28 15.19
C SER A 11 2.48 -1.12 14.83
N LEU A 12 3.12 -1.69 13.81
CA LEU A 12 2.78 -3.01 13.28
C LEU A 12 3.74 -4.07 13.84
N THR A 13 3.19 -5.08 14.49
CA THR A 13 3.98 -6.19 15.03
C THR A 13 4.40 -7.14 13.92
N ILE A 14 5.67 -7.55 13.92
CA ILE A 14 6.21 -8.54 12.99
C ILE A 14 5.40 -9.84 13.05
N GLY A 15 5.12 -10.43 11.89
CA GLY A 15 4.42 -11.70 11.78
C GLY A 15 2.90 -11.62 11.95
N SER A 16 2.37 -10.55 12.55
CA SER A 16 0.93 -10.27 12.60
C SER A 16 0.40 -9.85 11.22
N THR A 17 -0.91 -10.03 11.04
CA THR A 17 -1.61 -9.63 9.82
C THR A 17 -2.41 -8.37 10.05
N TYR A 18 -2.20 -7.36 9.19
CA TYR A 18 -2.95 -6.10 9.20
C TYR A 18 -3.54 -5.82 7.82
N ASN A 19 -4.69 -5.15 7.78
CA ASN A 19 -5.32 -4.78 6.52
C ASN A 19 -4.72 -3.48 5.98
N ILE A 20 -4.15 -3.56 4.77
CA ILE A 20 -3.91 -2.39 3.95
C ILE A 20 -5.22 -2.05 3.25
N THR A 21 -5.76 -0.85 3.46
CA THR A 21 -7.03 -0.43 2.86
C THR A 21 -6.87 0.87 2.09
N TRP A 22 -7.61 1.00 0.99
CA TRP A 22 -7.60 2.19 0.15
C TRP A 22 -8.97 2.47 -0.46
N THR A 23 -9.27 3.76 -0.61
CA THR A 23 -10.48 4.24 -1.26
C THR A 23 -10.14 4.69 -2.68
N THR A 24 -10.89 4.16 -3.65
CA THR A 24 -10.79 4.57 -5.05
C THR A 24 -11.93 5.51 -5.38
N ASN A 25 -11.70 6.81 -5.21
CA ASN A 25 -12.60 7.87 -5.61
C ASN A 25 -12.23 8.38 -7.02
N HIS A 26 -13.21 8.35 -7.93
CA HIS A 26 -13.18 8.94 -9.27
C HIS A 26 -11.90 8.62 -10.07
N THR A 27 -11.82 7.43 -10.68
CA THR A 27 -10.77 7.15 -11.68
C THR A 27 -11.24 7.58 -13.07
N ILE A 28 -10.35 8.20 -13.84
CA ILE A 28 -10.62 8.64 -15.23
C ILE A 28 -10.89 7.43 -16.15
N ARG A 29 -10.43 6.23 -15.74
CA ARG A 29 -10.57 4.96 -16.47
C ARG A 29 -10.84 3.82 -15.48
N PRO A 30 -11.35 2.65 -15.94
CA PRO A 30 -11.46 1.46 -15.11
C PRO A 30 -10.11 1.02 -14.57
N VAL A 31 -10.09 0.57 -13.32
CA VAL A 31 -8.89 -0.03 -12.72
C VAL A 31 -8.71 -1.44 -13.24
N ASN A 32 -7.58 -1.69 -13.88
CA ASN A 32 -7.18 -3.02 -14.36
C ASN A 32 -6.13 -3.65 -13.44
N LYS A 33 -5.27 -2.86 -12.80
CA LYS A 33 -4.19 -3.41 -11.96
C LYS A 33 -4.00 -2.59 -10.71
N VAL A 34 -3.80 -3.27 -9.58
CA VAL A 34 -3.47 -2.65 -8.29
C VAL A 34 -2.14 -3.20 -7.81
N ILE A 35 -1.20 -2.31 -7.53
CA ILE A 35 0.14 -2.64 -7.06
C ILE A 35 0.30 -2.11 -5.64
N LEU A 36 0.52 -3.01 -4.68
CA LEU A 36 0.77 -2.69 -3.28
C LEU A 36 2.26 -2.83 -2.99
N GLN A 37 2.84 -1.82 -2.37
CA GLN A 37 4.24 -1.79 -1.98
C GLN A 37 4.39 -1.19 -0.59
N TYR A 38 5.49 -1.54 0.09
CA TYR A 38 5.92 -0.89 1.33
C TYR A 38 7.37 -0.44 1.22
N SER A 39 7.74 0.51 2.06
CA SER A 39 9.09 1.02 2.25
C SER A 39 9.43 0.91 3.73
N THR A 40 10.71 0.73 4.04
CA THR A 40 11.28 0.79 5.39
C THR A 40 12.28 1.94 5.55
N ASP A 41 12.35 2.83 4.55
CA ASP A 41 13.33 3.92 4.41
C ASP A 41 12.67 5.25 3.97
N GLY A 42 11.44 5.49 4.43
CA GLY A 42 10.71 6.74 4.20
C GLY A 42 10.22 6.95 2.77
N GLY A 43 10.16 5.90 1.96
CA GLY A 43 9.74 5.94 0.56
C GLY A 43 10.89 6.08 -0.44
N SER A 44 12.15 5.93 -0.01
CA SER A 44 13.31 5.96 -0.89
C SER A 44 13.39 4.70 -1.76
N THR A 45 13.15 3.53 -1.16
CA THR A 45 13.02 2.24 -1.86
C THR A 45 11.70 1.56 -1.53
N TRP A 46 11.20 0.76 -2.48
CA TRP A 46 9.88 0.15 -2.38
C TRP A 46 9.94 -1.35 -2.66
N LYS A 47 9.46 -2.14 -1.71
CA LYS A 47 9.32 -3.60 -1.78
C LYS A 47 7.90 -3.97 -2.15
N GLY A 48 7.73 -4.96 -3.03
CA GLY A 48 6.42 -5.46 -3.44
C GLY A 48 5.72 -6.24 -2.33
N ILE A 49 4.41 -6.00 -2.16
CA ILE A 49 3.53 -6.80 -1.28
C ILE A 49 2.67 -7.72 -2.14
N LYS A 50 1.88 -7.13 -3.04
CA LYS A 50 0.92 -7.84 -3.88
C LYS A 50 0.62 -7.04 -5.14
N THR A 51 0.37 -7.74 -6.24
CA THR A 51 -0.25 -7.17 -7.43
C THR A 51 -1.56 -7.91 -7.70
N TYR A 52 -2.61 -7.15 -7.98
CA TYR A 52 -3.89 -7.64 -8.47
C TYR A 52 -4.05 -7.24 -9.94
N THR A 53 -4.64 -8.13 -10.73
CA THR A 53 -4.98 -7.90 -12.15
C THR A 53 -6.48 -8.15 -12.32
N ASP A 54 -7.13 -7.33 -13.15
CA ASP A 54 -8.56 -7.31 -13.44
C ASP A 54 -9.46 -7.16 -12.21
N THR A 55 -8.92 -6.62 -11.11
CA THR A 55 -9.69 -6.38 -9.87
C THR A 55 -9.11 -5.24 -9.04
N ASN A 56 -9.98 -4.63 -8.23
CA ASN A 56 -9.64 -3.57 -7.27
C ASN A 56 -10.37 -3.85 -5.94
N PRO A 57 -9.80 -4.68 -5.05
CA PRO A 57 -10.52 -5.16 -3.87
C PRO A 57 -10.70 -4.08 -2.77
N GLY A 58 -9.98 -2.96 -2.84
CA GLY A 58 -10.00 -1.91 -1.80
C GLY A 58 -9.34 -2.29 -0.46
N SER A 59 -8.96 -3.56 -0.29
CA SER A 59 -8.32 -4.08 0.91
C SER A 59 -7.39 -5.26 0.59
N HIS A 60 -6.34 -5.41 1.39
CA HIS A 60 -5.41 -6.54 1.36
C HIS A 60 -4.93 -6.89 2.77
N ALA A 61 -5.12 -8.15 3.19
CA ALA A 61 -4.56 -8.68 4.43
C ALA A 61 -3.06 -8.92 4.27
N TRP A 62 -2.25 -8.05 4.87
CA TRP A 62 -0.79 -8.06 4.78
C TRP A 62 -0.16 -8.67 6.03
N LYS A 63 0.59 -9.77 5.86
CA LYS A 63 1.45 -10.32 6.90
C LYS A 63 2.73 -9.50 6.99
N VAL A 64 2.96 -8.85 8.13
CA VAL A 64 4.07 -7.92 8.34
C VAL A 64 5.41 -8.68 8.32
N PRO A 65 6.35 -8.31 7.44
CA PRO A 65 7.65 -8.97 7.34
C PRO A 65 8.54 -8.63 8.53
N SER A 66 9.53 -9.50 8.79
CA SER A 66 10.53 -9.32 9.85
C SER A 66 11.60 -8.29 9.47
N THR A 67 11.19 -7.04 9.23
CA THR A 67 12.06 -5.92 8.88
C THR A 67 11.71 -4.71 9.75
N PRO A 68 12.19 -4.67 11.01
CA PRO A 68 11.93 -3.55 11.91
C PRO A 68 12.41 -2.22 11.31
N SER A 69 11.59 -1.19 11.42
CA SER A 69 11.94 0.19 11.05
C SER A 69 10.94 1.17 11.63
N THR A 70 11.39 2.37 11.97
CA THR A 70 10.53 3.48 12.42
C THR A 70 10.12 4.41 11.29
N ASN A 71 10.58 4.14 10.06
CA ASN A 71 10.40 5.01 8.90
C ASN A 71 9.70 4.24 7.75
N CYS A 72 8.59 3.57 8.06
CA CYS A 72 7.87 2.78 7.08
C CYS A 72 6.78 3.59 6.36
N LYS A 73 6.55 3.28 5.09
CA LYS A 73 5.46 3.82 4.26
C LYS A 73 4.81 2.71 3.46
N VAL A 74 3.53 2.86 3.10
CA VAL A 74 2.86 2.00 2.11
C VAL A 74 2.44 2.84 0.92
N ARG A 75 2.37 2.21 -0.25
CA ARG A 75 1.93 2.81 -1.50
C ARG A 75 0.98 1.88 -2.22
N VAL A 76 -0.10 2.45 -2.74
CA VAL A 76 -1.02 1.77 -3.65
C VAL A 76 -0.98 2.49 -4.99
N THR A 77 -0.77 1.75 -6.08
CA THR A 77 -0.80 2.28 -7.45
C THR A 77 -1.86 1.55 -8.26
N LEU A 78 -2.76 2.30 -8.89
CA LEU A 78 -3.79 1.82 -9.80
C LEU A 78 -3.34 2.07 -11.23
N LYS A 79 -3.50 1.06 -12.10
CA LYS A 79 -3.26 1.18 -13.54
C LYS A 79 -4.48 0.77 -14.35
N ASP A 80 -4.64 1.38 -15.52
CA ASP A 80 -5.61 0.94 -16.53
C ASP A 80 -5.09 -0.26 -17.34
N ALA A 81 -5.90 -0.77 -18.27
CA ALA A 81 -5.55 -1.91 -19.11
C ALA A 81 -4.37 -1.64 -20.06
N GLY A 82 -4.11 -0.37 -20.38
CA GLY A 82 -2.93 0.06 -21.16
C GLY A 82 -1.67 0.20 -20.31
N GLY A 83 -1.75 -0.02 -18.99
CA GLY A 83 -0.63 0.08 -18.06
C GLY A 83 -0.33 1.49 -17.58
N ALA A 84 -1.15 2.49 -17.95
CA ALA A 84 -1.01 3.85 -17.50
C ALA A 84 -1.43 3.97 -16.03
N THR A 85 -0.68 4.73 -15.23
CA THR A 85 -1.06 5.01 -13.84
C THR A 85 -2.25 5.97 -13.84
N ILE A 86 -3.36 5.53 -13.22
CA ILE A 86 -4.61 6.29 -13.14
C ILE A 86 -4.96 6.70 -11.70
N GLY A 87 -4.14 6.28 -10.74
CA GLY A 87 -4.23 6.68 -9.35
C GLY A 87 -3.02 6.17 -8.59
N GLN A 88 -2.48 6.98 -7.70
CA GLN A 88 -1.43 6.57 -6.79
C GLN A 88 -1.57 7.38 -5.50
N ASP A 89 -1.34 6.72 -4.38
CA ASP A 89 -1.27 7.37 -3.08
C ASP A 89 -0.30 6.60 -2.17
N VAL A 90 0.26 7.35 -1.23
CA VAL A 90 1.21 6.89 -0.22
C VAL A 90 0.65 7.24 1.14
N SER A 91 0.88 6.41 2.16
CA SER A 91 0.46 6.73 3.53
C SER A 91 0.90 8.15 3.94
N ASP A 92 -0.02 8.92 4.53
CA ASP A 92 0.15 10.35 4.83
C ASP A 92 1.38 10.57 5.75
N SER A 93 1.53 9.73 6.78
CA SER A 93 2.67 9.74 7.71
C SER A 93 3.38 8.38 7.77
N VAL A 94 4.50 8.33 8.48
CA VAL A 94 5.25 7.08 8.68
C VAL A 94 4.55 6.21 9.71
N PHE A 95 4.68 4.89 9.57
CA PHE A 95 4.34 3.93 10.61
C PHE A 95 5.59 3.15 11.00
N THR A 96 5.52 2.39 12.08
CA THR A 96 6.63 1.58 12.58
C THR A 96 6.36 0.09 12.41
N ILE A 97 7.42 -0.68 12.18
CA ILE A 97 7.41 -2.15 12.28
C ILE A 97 8.26 -2.50 13.50
N THR A 98 7.66 -3.16 14.48
CA THR A 98 8.32 -3.55 15.74
C THR A 98 8.29 -5.06 15.92
N PRO A 99 9.26 -5.63 16.66
CA PRO A 99 9.20 -7.01 17.13
C PRO A 99 7.86 -7.35 17.79
#